data_AF-A0A9L0K919-F1
#
_entry.id   AF-A0A9L0K919-F1
#
_cell.length_a   1.000
_cell.length_b   1.000
_cell.length_c   1.000
_cell.angle_alpha   90.00
_cell.angle_beta   90.00
_cell.angle_gamma   90.00
#
_symmetry.space_group_name_H-M   'P 1'
#
loop_
_entity.id
_entity.type
_entity.pdbx_description
1 polymer ?
#
loop_
_entity_poly.entity_id
_entity_poly.type
_entity_poly.pdbx_seq_one_letter_code
_entity_poly.pdbx_strand_id
1 'polypeptide(L)'
;MDSIKGAGAAASNDKSELETYKIFWAEMAKNMSKLQGLNNYSVSQWTGGEKRGNGLKAKSPAITLRGPNPEKMTEAQAWIQRLLTLQDHIIENNHILYLGKKEHDILSQLQETSRVSISEIISPGKASLEIKGAQADLIEVVMNIERILCKVQEEMARKKERDLWSLSGQWTDQQPKNWDEMKEITFQKHVVLSAEEIQDQKKRFENCGLRVIKVEKIDNVVLMAAFQRKKKMMEERKNRAPVSQRLFQQVPHQFCEVVCRVGFQRMYSVPHDPKYGPGIYFTKNLKNLASQFKKTSATDKLIYVFEAEVLTGSFCEGHQLNIVPPRLSTDAIDSHDSVVDNVSSPETFVIFSGTQAMPQYLWTCTQDHVGPEDYSLGQMLPSPQELGKRFVSGSPVD
;
A
#
# COMPACT_ATOMS: atom_id res chain seq x y z
N MET A 1 7.56 10.36 53.79
CA MET A 1 8.54 9.68 52.95
C MET A 1 7.90 8.38 52.53
N ASP A 2 7.45 8.30 51.28
CA ASP A 2 7.20 7.08 50.51
C ASP A 2 6.35 7.45 49.29
N SER A 3 6.92 7.30 48.10
CA SER A 3 6.17 6.98 46.89
C SER A 3 7.13 6.51 45.82
N ILE A 4 7.22 5.18 45.74
CA ILE A 4 7.74 4.40 44.64
C ILE A 4 6.93 4.76 43.38
N LYS A 5 7.58 5.37 42.38
CA LYS A 5 7.00 5.58 41.05
C LYS A 5 7.37 4.39 40.17
N GLY A 6 6.34 3.66 39.75
CA GLY A 6 6.43 2.49 38.89
C GLY A 6 6.94 2.82 37.50
N ALA A 7 7.86 1.98 37.04
CA ALA A 7 8.22 1.78 35.65
C ALA A 7 7.20 0.85 34.98
N GLY A 8 6.88 1.08 33.71
CA GLY A 8 6.29 0.05 32.85
C GLY A 8 5.11 0.52 31.99
N ALA A 9 5.39 1.21 30.89
CA ALA A 9 4.43 1.39 29.79
C ALA A 9 5.20 1.66 28.49
N ALA A 10 5.87 0.64 27.96
CA ALA A 10 6.45 0.69 26.60
C ALA A 10 6.70 -0.72 26.03
N ALA A 11 6.90 -1.73 26.89
CA ALA A 11 6.96 -3.13 26.47
C ALA A 11 5.58 -3.74 26.10
N SER A 12 4.49 -2.97 26.12
CA SER A 12 3.13 -3.48 25.98
C SER A 12 2.63 -3.55 24.54
N ASN A 13 3.12 -2.72 23.61
CA ASN A 13 2.51 -2.63 22.28
C ASN A 13 2.99 -3.73 21.31
N ASP A 14 4.30 -4.01 21.29
CA ASP A 14 4.87 -5.14 20.52
C ASP A 14 4.47 -6.51 21.12
N LYS A 15 4.30 -6.56 22.45
CA LYS A 15 3.67 -7.71 23.13
C LYS A 15 2.20 -7.83 22.79
N SER A 16 1.47 -6.72 22.65
CA SER A 16 0.03 -6.71 22.32
C SER A 16 -0.23 -7.26 20.92
N GLU A 17 0.54 -6.88 19.91
CA GLU A 17 0.39 -7.39 18.55
C GLU A 17 0.80 -8.87 18.44
N LEU A 18 1.91 -9.26 19.09
CA LEU A 18 2.32 -10.66 19.14
C LEU A 18 1.31 -11.53 19.91
N GLU A 19 0.71 -11.01 20.97
CA GLU A 19 -0.32 -11.71 21.74
C GLU A 19 -1.63 -11.81 20.95
N THR A 20 -2.02 -10.75 20.25
CA THR A 20 -3.16 -10.75 19.33
C THR A 20 -2.97 -11.77 18.22
N TYR A 21 -1.76 -11.85 17.65
CA TYR A 21 -1.39 -12.87 16.68
C TYR A 21 -1.52 -14.28 17.27
N LYS A 22 -1.00 -14.53 18.48
CA LYS A 22 -1.10 -15.84 19.14
C LYS A 22 -2.55 -16.24 19.41
N ILE A 23 -3.38 -15.31 19.86
CA ILE A 23 -4.81 -15.53 20.13
C ILE A 23 -5.54 -15.88 18.83
N PHE A 24 -5.31 -15.09 17.78
CA PHE A 24 -5.87 -15.35 16.46
C PHE A 24 -5.45 -16.72 15.93
N TRP A 25 -4.16 -17.04 16.03
CA TRP A 25 -3.61 -18.31 15.55
C TRP A 25 -4.18 -19.51 16.31
N ALA A 26 -4.27 -19.43 17.64
CA ALA A 26 -4.87 -20.48 18.45
C ALA A 26 -6.34 -20.73 18.09
N GLU A 27 -7.08 -19.68 17.73
CA GLU A 27 -8.48 -19.81 17.31
C GLU A 27 -8.62 -20.37 15.89
N MET A 28 -7.70 -20.02 14.98
CA MET A 28 -7.62 -20.60 13.64
C MET A 28 -7.31 -22.10 13.72
N ALA A 29 -6.29 -22.50 14.50
CA ALA A 29 -5.89 -23.89 14.68
C ALA A 29 -7.04 -24.78 15.19
N LYS A 30 -7.86 -24.28 16.14
CA LYS A 30 -9.05 -25.00 16.64
C LYS A 30 -10.12 -25.24 15.57
N ASN A 31 -10.21 -24.37 14.57
CA ASN A 31 -11.24 -24.44 13.54
C ASN A 31 -10.74 -25.07 12.22
N MET A 32 -9.43 -25.30 12.06
CA MET A 32 -8.85 -25.94 10.87
C MET A 32 -9.37 -27.37 10.64
N SER A 33 -9.63 -28.14 11.69
CA SER A 33 -10.22 -29.49 11.58
C SER A 33 -11.64 -29.49 11.00
N LYS A 34 -12.35 -28.34 11.05
CA LYS A 34 -13.70 -28.17 10.50
C LYS A 34 -13.71 -27.71 9.04
N LEU A 35 -12.58 -27.21 8.53
CA LEU A 35 -12.44 -26.71 7.16
C LEU A 35 -12.12 -27.83 6.15
N GLN A 36 -11.70 -29.01 6.61
CA GLN A 36 -11.35 -30.17 5.76
C GLN A 36 -12.53 -30.76 4.96
N GLY A 37 -13.77 -30.29 5.15
CA GLY A 37 -14.98 -30.87 4.54
C GLY A 37 -15.76 -29.98 3.57
N LEU A 38 -15.29 -28.77 3.22
CA LEU A 38 -16.16 -27.76 2.59
C LEU A 38 -15.58 -27.23 1.28
N ASN A 39 -15.65 -28.06 0.23
CA ASN A 39 -15.15 -27.75 -1.11
C ASN A 39 -16.13 -26.90 -1.96
N ASN A 40 -17.18 -26.31 -1.38
CA ASN A 40 -18.18 -25.52 -2.11
C ASN A 40 -18.81 -24.45 -1.20
N TYR A 41 -18.36 -23.20 -1.29
CA TYR A 41 -19.16 -22.06 -0.84
C TYR A 41 -19.13 -20.93 -1.87
N SER A 42 -20.30 -20.68 -2.47
CA SER A 42 -20.61 -19.41 -3.11
C SER A 42 -20.84 -18.35 -2.04
N VAL A 43 -20.19 -17.22 -2.16
CA VAL A 43 -20.30 -16.07 -1.24
C VAL A 43 -21.62 -15.34 -1.47
N SER A 44 -22.55 -15.41 -0.52
CA SER A 44 -23.72 -14.53 -0.51
C SER A 44 -23.35 -13.17 0.08
N GLN A 45 -23.51 -12.12 -0.72
CA GLN A 45 -23.35 -10.72 -0.33
C GLN A 45 -24.49 -10.34 0.64
N TRP A 46 -24.17 -9.95 1.88
CA TRP A 46 -25.17 -9.46 2.83
C TRP A 46 -25.08 -7.95 3.02
N THR A 47 -26.13 -7.27 2.55
CA THR A 47 -26.52 -5.91 2.93
C THR A 47 -27.32 -5.96 4.24
N GLY A 48 -27.10 -4.97 5.11
CA GLY A 48 -27.49 -4.99 6.51
C GLY A 48 -28.96 -5.24 6.86
N GLY A 49 -29.16 -5.79 8.05
CA GLY A 49 -30.45 -5.89 8.74
C GLY A 49 -30.73 -7.28 9.35
N GLU A 50 -30.09 -7.64 10.47
CA GLU A 50 -30.49 -8.85 11.21
C GLU A 50 -31.76 -8.57 12.04
N LYS A 51 -32.92 -8.98 11.50
CA LYS A 51 -34.10 -9.31 12.32
C LYS A 51 -33.81 -10.61 13.07
N ARG A 52 -33.96 -10.58 14.40
CA ARG A 52 -33.95 -11.76 15.26
C ARG A 52 -35.08 -12.71 14.85
N GLY A 53 -34.72 -13.88 14.32
CA GLY A 53 -35.60 -15.02 14.14
C GLY A 53 -35.03 -16.24 14.89
N ASN A 54 -35.84 -16.81 15.77
CA ASN A 54 -35.53 -18.01 16.55
C ASN A 54 -35.30 -19.23 15.64
N GLY A 55 -34.21 -19.94 15.90
CA GLY A 55 -33.90 -21.25 15.31
C GLY A 55 -32.42 -21.59 15.49
N LEU A 56 -32.11 -22.56 16.34
CA LEU A 56 -30.77 -23.08 16.58
C LEU A 56 -30.26 -23.84 15.34
N LYS A 57 -29.96 -23.13 14.25
CA LYS A 57 -28.96 -23.60 13.28
C LYS A 57 -27.60 -23.33 13.90
N ALA A 58 -26.76 -24.36 14.02
CA ALA A 58 -25.36 -24.17 14.36
C ALA A 58 -24.79 -23.09 13.43
N LYS A 59 -24.46 -21.92 13.98
CA LYS A 59 -23.92 -20.81 13.20
C LYS A 59 -22.67 -21.35 12.52
N SER A 60 -22.62 -21.32 11.18
CA SER A 60 -21.40 -21.66 10.46
C SER A 60 -20.24 -20.87 11.06
N PRO A 61 -19.04 -21.47 11.17
CA PRO A 61 -17.87 -20.76 11.67
C PRO A 61 -17.68 -19.48 10.84
N ALA A 62 -17.57 -18.35 11.52
CA ALA A 62 -17.47 -17.03 10.90
C ALA A 62 -16.31 -16.25 11.53
N ILE A 63 -15.54 -15.59 10.67
CA ILE A 63 -14.50 -14.65 11.09
C ILE A 63 -15.11 -13.25 11.07
N THR A 64 -15.20 -12.62 12.24
CA THR A 64 -15.68 -11.24 12.37
C THR A 64 -14.50 -10.33 12.61
N LEU A 65 -14.22 -9.45 11.66
CA LEU A 65 -13.18 -8.44 11.80
C LEU A 65 -13.76 -7.21 12.51
N ARG A 66 -13.10 -6.73 13.58
CA ARG A 66 -13.42 -5.47 14.26
C ARG A 66 -12.19 -4.61 14.43
N GLY A 67 -12.31 -3.33 14.15
CA GLY A 67 -11.25 -2.35 14.33
C GLY A 67 -11.73 -0.93 14.01
N PRO A 68 -11.01 0.09 14.49
CA PRO A 68 -11.43 1.48 14.33
C PRO A 68 -11.15 2.03 12.92
N ASN A 69 -10.34 1.35 12.11
CA ASN A 69 -9.90 1.83 10.80
C ASN A 69 -10.53 1.00 9.67
N PRO A 70 -11.60 1.49 9.00
CA PRO A 70 -12.35 0.74 8.00
C PRO A 70 -11.52 0.34 6.77
N GLU A 71 -10.45 1.08 6.44
CA GLU A 71 -9.56 0.73 5.32
C GLU A 71 -8.72 -0.47 5.68
N LYS A 72 -8.09 -0.47 6.87
CA LYS A 72 -7.36 -1.64 7.38
C LYS A 72 -8.28 -2.86 7.50
N MET A 73 -9.56 -2.65 7.86
CA MET A 73 -10.55 -3.73 7.87
C MET A 73 -10.81 -4.29 6.48
N THR A 74 -10.92 -3.43 5.48
CA THR A 74 -11.18 -3.81 4.08
C THR A 74 -10.00 -4.60 3.51
N GLU A 75 -8.77 -4.13 3.75
CA GLU A 75 -7.54 -4.83 3.36
C GLU A 75 -7.38 -6.18 4.07
N ALA A 76 -7.60 -6.21 5.39
CA ALA A 76 -7.55 -7.45 6.17
C ALA A 76 -8.60 -8.46 5.69
N GLN A 77 -9.81 -8.00 5.36
CA GLN A 77 -10.85 -8.85 4.81
C GLN A 77 -10.43 -9.45 3.46
N ALA A 78 -9.92 -8.62 2.55
CA ALA A 78 -9.48 -9.07 1.24
C ALA A 78 -8.33 -10.09 1.35
N TRP A 79 -7.35 -9.83 2.22
CA TRP A 79 -6.23 -10.73 2.46
C TRP A 79 -6.66 -12.06 3.05
N ILE A 80 -7.52 -12.08 4.08
CA ILE A 80 -8.06 -13.33 4.66
C ILE A 80 -8.87 -14.10 3.62
N GLN A 81 -9.67 -13.41 2.81
CA GLN A 81 -10.44 -14.06 1.74
C GLN A 81 -9.50 -14.76 0.74
N ARG A 82 -8.43 -14.10 0.31
CA ARG A 82 -7.41 -14.73 -0.57
C ARG A 82 -6.75 -15.93 0.09
N LEU A 83 -6.39 -15.82 1.37
CA LEU A 83 -5.73 -16.89 2.11
C LEU A 83 -6.61 -18.13 2.23
N LEU A 84 -7.92 -17.96 2.38
CA LEU A 84 -8.86 -19.07 2.56
C LEU A 84 -9.32 -19.73 1.24
N THR A 85 -9.22 -19.04 0.10
CA THR A 85 -9.77 -19.53 -1.19
C THR A 85 -8.74 -20.18 -2.11
N LEU A 86 -7.45 -19.87 -1.96
CA LEU A 86 -6.41 -20.33 -2.88
C LEU A 86 -5.86 -21.72 -2.51
N GLN A 87 -5.68 -22.59 -3.51
CA GLN A 87 -5.06 -23.91 -3.36
C GLN A 87 -3.53 -23.83 -3.29
N ASP A 88 -2.93 -22.94 -4.09
CA ASP A 88 -1.51 -22.58 -4.02
C ASP A 88 -1.41 -21.10 -3.63
N HIS A 89 -0.43 -20.75 -2.79
CA HIS A 89 -0.30 -19.37 -2.31
C HIS A 89 0.98 -18.72 -2.84
N ILE A 90 0.83 -17.50 -3.38
CA ILE A 90 1.96 -16.70 -3.86
C ILE A 90 2.03 -15.44 -2.99
N ILE A 91 3.14 -15.27 -2.28
CA ILE A 91 3.45 -14.05 -1.54
C ILE A 91 4.33 -13.18 -2.43
N GLU A 92 3.78 -12.10 -2.96
CA GLU A 92 4.52 -11.10 -3.73
C GLU A 92 4.98 -9.96 -2.81
N ASN A 93 6.26 -9.99 -2.40
CA ASN A 93 6.79 -9.00 -1.49
C ASN A 93 8.30 -8.78 -1.70
N ASN A 94 8.69 -7.59 -2.14
CA ASN A 94 10.10 -7.31 -2.43
C ASN A 94 11.02 -7.25 -1.19
N HIS A 95 10.47 -7.35 0.02
CA HIS A 95 11.29 -7.62 1.22
C HIS A 95 11.90 -9.02 1.26
N ILE A 96 11.44 -9.95 0.40
CA ILE A 96 12.07 -11.27 0.22
C ILE A 96 13.56 -11.12 -0.15
N LEU A 97 13.92 -10.08 -0.91
CA LEU A 97 15.31 -9.79 -1.29
C LEU A 97 16.21 -9.41 -0.10
N TYR A 98 15.65 -9.19 1.08
CA TYR A 98 16.37 -8.83 2.31
C TYR A 98 16.42 -9.97 3.32
N LEU A 99 15.92 -11.17 2.99
CA LEU A 99 16.02 -12.32 3.87
C LEU A 99 17.49 -12.71 4.04
N GLY A 100 17.94 -12.77 5.29
CA GLY A 100 19.28 -13.21 5.64
C GLY A 100 19.34 -14.72 5.85
N LYS A 101 20.51 -15.20 6.28
CA LYS A 101 20.70 -16.63 6.60
C LYS A 101 19.67 -17.14 7.61
N LYS A 102 19.44 -16.38 8.68
CA LYS A 102 18.50 -16.74 9.74
C LYS A 102 17.09 -16.93 9.21
N GLU A 103 16.62 -16.04 8.34
CA GLU A 103 15.29 -16.13 7.77
C GLU A 103 15.18 -17.32 6.81
N HIS A 104 16.20 -17.58 6.01
CA HIS A 104 16.26 -18.77 5.14
C HIS A 104 16.32 -20.09 5.94
N ASP A 105 17.01 -20.11 7.08
CA ASP A 105 17.03 -21.27 7.99
C ASP A 105 15.60 -21.54 8.52
N ILE A 106 14.83 -20.49 8.85
CA ILE A 106 13.43 -20.62 9.27
C ILE A 106 12.54 -21.11 8.12
N LEU A 107 12.72 -20.58 6.89
CA LEU A 107 11.96 -21.07 5.72
C LEU A 107 12.22 -22.57 5.47
N SER A 108 13.48 -22.98 5.57
CA SER A 108 13.88 -24.39 5.42
C SER A 108 13.23 -25.26 6.50
N GLN A 109 13.24 -24.80 7.76
CA GLN A 109 12.59 -25.50 8.86
C GLN A 109 11.08 -25.66 8.62
N LEU A 110 10.40 -24.62 8.11
CA LEU A 110 8.97 -24.70 7.79
C LEU A 110 8.68 -25.78 6.74
N GLN A 111 9.54 -25.96 5.74
CA GLN A 111 9.42 -27.03 4.74
C GLN A 111 9.66 -28.43 5.32
N GLU A 112 10.51 -28.56 6.34
CA GLU A 112 10.77 -29.84 6.99
C GLU A 112 9.64 -30.24 7.94
N THR A 113 9.07 -29.27 8.68
CA THR A 113 8.04 -29.52 9.69
C THR A 113 6.64 -29.61 9.10
N SER A 114 6.37 -28.83 8.06
CA SER A 114 5.09 -28.77 7.38
C SER A 114 5.30 -29.36 5.99
N ARG A 115 4.39 -30.23 5.51
CA ARG A 115 4.55 -30.95 4.22
C ARG A 115 4.31 -30.03 3.01
N VAL A 116 5.02 -28.91 2.97
CA VAL A 116 4.90 -27.85 1.98
C VAL A 116 6.21 -27.69 1.21
N SER A 117 6.11 -27.25 -0.03
CA SER A 117 7.25 -26.75 -0.81
C SER A 117 7.20 -25.23 -0.85
N ILE A 118 8.32 -24.57 -0.53
CA ILE A 118 8.50 -23.13 -0.69
C ILE A 118 9.53 -22.94 -1.80
N SER A 119 9.21 -22.12 -2.80
CA SER A 119 10.10 -21.80 -3.92
C SER A 119 10.19 -20.29 -4.10
N GLU A 120 11.41 -19.78 -4.29
CA GLU A 120 11.63 -18.36 -4.55
C GLU A 120 11.66 -18.07 -6.05
N ILE A 121 10.89 -17.06 -6.46
CA ILE A 121 10.77 -16.60 -7.84
C ILE A 121 11.21 -15.14 -7.88
N ILE A 122 12.39 -14.89 -8.46
CA ILE A 122 12.96 -13.55 -8.58
C ILE A 122 12.99 -13.14 -10.05
N SER A 123 12.47 -11.95 -10.33
CA SER A 123 12.49 -11.28 -11.62
C SER A 123 12.82 -9.79 -11.44
N PRO A 124 13.18 -9.05 -12.50
CA PRO A 124 13.44 -7.61 -12.39
C PRO A 124 12.27 -6.86 -11.72
N GLY A 125 12.54 -6.23 -10.58
CA GLY A 125 11.54 -5.46 -9.82
C GLY A 125 10.52 -6.29 -9.02
N LYS A 126 10.58 -7.63 -9.05
CA LYS A 126 9.62 -8.49 -8.36
C LYS A 126 10.26 -9.75 -7.78
N ALA A 127 10.03 -9.96 -6.49
CA ALA A 127 10.34 -11.17 -5.75
C ALA A 127 9.05 -11.79 -5.20
N SER A 128 8.94 -13.10 -5.28
CA SER A 128 7.77 -13.83 -4.81
C SER A 128 8.15 -15.17 -4.21
N LEU A 129 7.40 -15.62 -3.21
CA LEU A 129 7.47 -16.99 -2.69
C LEU A 129 6.24 -17.75 -3.15
N GLU A 130 6.45 -18.83 -3.88
CA GLU A 130 5.42 -19.80 -4.23
C GLU A 130 5.39 -20.91 -3.17
N ILE A 131 4.23 -21.13 -2.57
CA ILE A 131 4.03 -22.09 -1.49
C ILE A 131 2.95 -23.07 -1.93
N LYS A 132 3.30 -24.37 -1.93
CA LYS A 132 2.40 -25.47 -2.33
C LYS A 132 2.35 -26.52 -1.25
N GLY A 133 1.19 -27.13 -1.02
CA GLY A 133 1.02 -28.17 -0.01
C GLY A 133 -0.45 -28.40 0.35
N ALA A 134 -0.70 -29.14 1.43
CA ALA A 134 -2.06 -29.30 1.95
C ALA A 134 -2.57 -27.97 2.54
N GLN A 135 -3.86 -27.65 2.32
CA GLN A 135 -4.43 -26.34 2.70
C GLN A 135 -4.28 -25.99 4.20
N ALA A 136 -4.34 -26.99 5.09
CA ALA A 136 -4.17 -26.78 6.53
C ALA A 136 -2.73 -26.33 6.87
N ASP A 137 -1.73 -26.96 6.25
CA ASP A 137 -0.32 -26.63 6.45
C ASP A 137 0.05 -25.30 5.78
N LEU A 138 -0.57 -25.00 4.63
CA LEU A 138 -0.38 -23.78 3.86
C LEU A 138 -0.69 -22.52 4.67
N ILE A 139 -1.83 -22.47 5.35
CA ILE A 139 -2.24 -21.29 6.12
C ILE A 139 -1.21 -21.00 7.22
N GLU A 140 -0.76 -22.02 7.95
CA GLU A 140 0.24 -21.85 9.00
C GLU A 140 1.57 -21.32 8.44
N VAL A 141 2.03 -21.90 7.34
CA VAL A 141 3.30 -21.50 6.70
C VAL A 141 3.22 -20.08 6.16
N VAL A 142 2.14 -19.71 5.46
CA VAL A 142 1.93 -18.35 4.93
C VAL A 142 1.92 -17.33 6.06
N MET A 143 1.19 -17.59 7.16
CA MET A 143 1.15 -16.69 8.32
C MET A 143 2.56 -16.49 8.93
N ASN A 144 3.36 -17.55 9.00
CA ASN A 144 4.72 -17.48 9.50
C ASN A 144 5.64 -16.66 8.59
N ILE A 145 5.54 -16.86 7.27
CA ILE A 145 6.33 -16.13 6.28
C ILE A 145 5.96 -14.64 6.28
N GLU A 146 4.67 -14.31 6.27
CA GLU A 146 4.20 -12.91 6.34
C GLU A 146 4.70 -12.22 7.61
N ARG A 147 4.72 -12.93 8.75
CA ARG A 147 5.30 -12.42 9.99
C ARG A 147 6.81 -12.18 9.87
N ILE A 148 7.56 -13.04 9.19
CA ILE A 148 9.00 -12.83 8.93
C ILE A 148 9.17 -11.57 8.06
N LEU A 149 8.40 -11.44 6.99
CA LEU A 149 8.45 -10.29 6.09
C LEU A 149 8.12 -8.97 6.81
N CYS A 150 7.10 -8.96 7.69
CA CYS A 150 6.79 -7.80 8.53
C CYS A 150 7.98 -7.38 9.42
N LYS A 151 8.69 -8.36 10.02
CA LYS A 151 9.88 -8.06 10.85
C LYS A 151 11.01 -7.48 10.02
N VAL A 152 11.28 -8.08 8.85
CA VAL A 152 12.32 -7.62 7.93
C VAL A 152 12.01 -6.20 7.43
N GLN A 153 10.75 -5.92 7.12
CA GLN A 153 10.27 -4.59 6.76
C GLN A 153 10.51 -3.56 7.88
N GLU A 154 10.17 -3.91 9.13
CA GLU A 154 10.40 -3.04 10.28
C GLU A 154 11.89 -2.79 10.53
N GLU A 155 12.73 -3.82 10.45
CA GLU A 155 14.18 -3.69 10.60
C GLU A 155 14.80 -2.82 9.50
N MET A 156 14.34 -2.98 8.26
CA MET A 156 14.75 -2.15 7.12
C MET A 156 14.34 -0.68 7.34
N ALA A 157 13.09 -0.43 7.75
CA ALA A 157 12.61 0.91 8.04
C ALA A 157 13.44 1.56 9.17
N ARG A 158 13.71 0.84 10.25
CA ARG A 158 14.55 1.32 11.37
C ARG A 158 15.98 1.66 10.94
N LYS A 159 16.56 0.86 10.04
CA LYS A 159 17.88 1.15 9.48
C LYS A 159 17.84 2.46 8.68
N LYS A 160 16.87 2.61 7.80
CA LYS A 160 16.70 3.81 6.97
C LYS A 160 16.38 5.06 7.79
N GLU A 161 15.61 4.95 8.88
CA GLU A 161 15.37 6.04 9.83
C GLU A 161 16.68 6.53 10.43
N ARG A 162 17.56 5.62 10.89
CA ARG A 162 18.90 5.99 11.39
C ARG A 162 19.77 6.66 10.33
N ASP A 163 19.74 6.17 9.10
CA ASP A 163 20.48 6.78 7.99
C ASP A 163 19.97 8.21 7.72
N LEU A 164 18.65 8.43 7.70
CA LEU A 164 18.04 9.75 7.52
C LEU A 164 18.39 10.71 8.64
N TRP A 165 18.35 10.24 9.90
CA TRP A 165 18.77 11.01 11.06
C TRP A 165 20.24 11.45 10.95
N SER A 166 21.10 10.58 10.44
CA SER A 166 22.51 10.92 10.21
C SER A 166 22.68 11.99 9.12
N LEU A 167 21.80 11.98 8.10
CA LEU A 167 21.83 12.94 6.99
C LEU A 167 21.23 14.31 7.33
N SER A 168 20.24 14.38 8.23
CA SER A 168 19.57 15.64 8.59
C SER A 168 20.52 16.63 9.29
N GLY A 169 21.58 16.13 9.93
CA GLY A 169 22.56 16.92 10.68
C GLY A 169 21.99 17.60 11.93
N GLN A 170 20.81 17.18 12.41
CA GLN A 170 20.30 17.57 13.71
C GLN A 170 21.07 16.85 14.81
N TRP A 171 22.20 17.43 15.19
CA TRP A 171 22.86 17.17 16.45
C TRP A 171 22.56 18.36 17.37
N THR A 172 21.47 18.25 18.13
CA THR A 172 21.14 19.14 19.24
C THR A 172 20.44 18.33 20.34
N ASP A 173 21.24 17.85 21.29
CA ASP A 173 20.96 17.62 22.73
C ASP A 173 19.74 16.81 23.19
N GLN A 174 18.92 16.21 22.32
CA GLN A 174 17.85 15.29 22.73
C GLN A 174 17.85 14.03 21.89
N GLN A 175 18.64 13.06 22.34
CA GLN A 175 18.54 11.68 21.86
C GLN A 175 17.22 11.10 22.40
N PRO A 176 16.32 10.55 21.55
CA PRO A 176 15.09 9.92 22.00
C PRO A 176 15.41 8.84 23.03
N LYS A 177 14.65 8.79 24.14
CA LYS A 177 14.95 7.81 25.21
C LYS A 177 14.55 6.40 24.80
N ASN A 178 13.61 6.26 23.85
CA ASN A 178 13.19 5.01 23.26
C ASN A 178 12.73 5.19 21.79
N TRP A 179 12.43 4.07 21.12
CA TRP A 179 12.02 4.05 19.71
C TRP A 179 10.63 4.67 19.53
N ASP A 180 9.67 4.42 20.41
CA ASP A 180 8.30 4.94 20.25
C ASP A 180 8.27 6.48 20.26
N GLU A 181 9.04 7.11 21.15
CA GLU A 181 9.29 8.55 21.13
C GLU A 181 9.95 8.99 19.81
N MET A 182 10.89 8.20 19.29
CA MET A 182 11.54 8.48 18.01
C MET A 182 10.57 8.42 16.82
N LYS A 183 9.59 7.49 16.78
CA LYS A 183 8.54 7.47 15.74
C LYS A 183 7.69 8.73 15.80
N GLU A 184 7.15 9.06 16.97
CA GLU A 184 6.25 10.22 17.14
C GLU A 184 6.93 11.56 16.84
N ILE A 185 8.23 11.67 17.11
CA ILE A 185 9.04 12.87 16.81
C ILE A 185 9.41 12.94 15.32
N THR A 186 9.62 11.80 14.66
CA THR A 186 10.16 11.76 13.28
C THR A 186 9.08 11.99 12.23
N PHE A 187 7.91 11.36 12.36
CA PHE A 187 6.85 11.48 11.37
C PHE A 187 5.44 11.44 11.98
N GLN A 188 4.52 12.16 11.35
CA GLN A 188 3.11 12.18 11.68
C GLN A 188 2.27 12.19 10.40
N LYS A 189 1.04 11.72 10.53
CA LYS A 189 0.08 11.64 9.43
C LYS A 189 -1.27 12.15 9.90
N HIS A 190 -1.77 13.19 9.24
CA HIS A 190 -2.97 13.91 9.68
C HIS A 190 -4.02 13.91 8.58
N VAL A 191 -5.27 13.60 8.93
CA VAL A 191 -6.39 13.66 7.98
C VAL A 191 -6.67 15.12 7.63
N VAL A 192 -6.75 15.43 6.34
CA VAL A 192 -7.01 16.79 5.86
C VAL A 192 -8.51 16.96 5.64
N LEU A 193 -9.14 17.86 6.40
CA LEU A 193 -10.60 17.99 6.42
C LEU A 193 -11.17 18.97 5.40
N SER A 194 -10.45 20.04 5.04
CA SER A 194 -10.65 20.81 3.79
C SER A 194 -9.65 21.95 3.70
N ALA A 195 -9.07 22.12 2.51
CA ALA A 195 -8.33 23.30 2.09
C ALA A 195 -8.62 23.49 0.60
N GLU A 196 -8.65 24.73 0.11
CA GLU A 196 -8.97 25.04 -1.30
C GLU A 196 -8.05 24.29 -2.27
N GLU A 197 -6.74 24.28 -1.98
CA GLU A 197 -5.73 23.53 -2.75
C GLU A 197 -6.02 22.03 -2.84
N ILE A 198 -6.56 21.44 -1.77
CA ILE A 198 -6.90 20.02 -1.69
C ILE A 198 -8.18 19.72 -2.48
N GLN A 199 -9.11 20.68 -2.53
CA GLN A 199 -10.35 20.52 -3.29
C GLN A 199 -10.09 20.49 -4.80
N ASP A 200 -9.23 21.38 -5.31
CA ASP A 200 -8.88 21.38 -6.72
C ASP A 200 -8.06 20.16 -7.10
N GLN A 201 -7.15 19.75 -6.22
CA GLN A 201 -6.41 18.52 -6.43
C GLN A 201 -7.32 17.28 -6.40
N LYS A 202 -8.31 17.22 -5.49
CA LYS A 202 -9.34 16.18 -5.46
C LYS A 202 -10.11 16.09 -6.78
N LYS A 203 -10.54 17.23 -7.34
CA LYS A 203 -11.20 17.25 -8.66
C LYS A 203 -10.31 16.66 -9.76
N ARG A 204 -8.99 16.89 -9.71
CA ARG A 204 -8.05 16.32 -10.70
C ARG A 204 -8.00 14.79 -10.62
N PHE A 205 -8.03 14.21 -9.42
CA PHE A 205 -8.13 12.76 -9.23
C PHE A 205 -9.46 12.22 -9.79
N GLU A 206 -10.57 12.87 -9.44
CA GLU A 206 -11.92 12.47 -9.88
C GLU A 206 -12.06 12.55 -11.41
N ASN A 207 -11.53 13.60 -12.05
CA ASN A 207 -11.48 13.74 -13.50
C ASN A 207 -10.62 12.65 -14.20
N CYS A 208 -9.80 11.92 -13.46
CA CYS A 208 -9.03 10.79 -13.95
C CYS A 208 -9.71 9.43 -13.64
N GLY A 209 -10.93 9.42 -13.10
CA GLY A 209 -11.67 8.22 -12.72
C GLY A 209 -11.25 7.62 -11.38
N LEU A 210 -10.61 8.43 -10.51
CA LEU A 210 -10.21 8.04 -9.16
C LEU A 210 -11.08 8.80 -8.15
N ARG A 211 -12.03 8.09 -7.53
CA ARG A 211 -12.89 8.65 -6.49
C ARG A 211 -12.13 8.72 -5.17
N VAL A 212 -11.89 9.94 -4.68
CA VAL A 212 -11.13 10.18 -3.44
C VAL A 212 -12.00 9.92 -2.21
N ILE A 213 -11.55 8.99 -1.36
CA ILE A 213 -12.18 8.63 -0.09
C ILE A 213 -11.57 9.41 1.06
N LYS A 214 -10.25 9.54 1.07
CA LYS A 214 -9.50 10.15 2.16
C LYS A 214 -8.21 10.79 1.65
N VAL A 215 -7.84 11.91 2.27
CA VAL A 215 -6.56 12.58 2.05
C VAL A 215 -5.86 12.76 3.39
N GLU A 216 -4.61 12.36 3.45
CA GLU A 216 -3.79 12.48 4.64
C GLU A 216 -2.51 13.26 4.31
N LYS A 217 -2.22 14.31 5.08
CA LYS A 217 -0.96 15.05 5.00
C LYS A 217 0.11 14.27 5.77
N ILE A 218 1.31 14.26 5.21
CA ILE A 218 2.47 13.57 5.78
C ILE A 218 3.47 14.62 6.23
N ASP A 219 3.78 14.63 7.52
CA ASP A 219 4.78 15.49 8.12
C ASP A 219 5.92 14.60 8.60
N ASN A 220 7.07 14.62 7.91
CA ASN A 220 8.28 13.90 8.32
C ASN A 220 9.43 14.89 8.40
N VAL A 221 9.76 15.33 9.62
CA VAL A 221 10.68 16.45 9.84
C VAL A 221 12.12 16.12 9.46
N VAL A 222 12.52 14.86 9.67
CA VAL A 222 13.88 14.39 9.40
C VAL A 222 14.11 14.21 7.90
N LEU A 223 13.16 13.57 7.22
CA LEU A 223 13.20 13.44 5.77
C LEU A 223 13.11 14.81 5.09
N MET A 224 12.25 15.71 5.58
CA MET A 224 12.13 17.07 5.08
C MET A 224 13.46 17.82 5.21
N ALA A 225 14.15 17.73 6.35
CA ALA A 225 15.46 18.37 6.54
C ALA A 225 16.51 17.85 5.54
N ALA A 226 16.58 16.52 5.34
CA ALA A 226 17.47 15.92 4.35
C ALA A 226 17.11 16.35 2.91
N PHE A 227 15.82 16.39 2.59
CA PHE A 227 15.30 16.85 1.29
C PHE A 227 15.65 18.32 1.03
N GLN A 228 15.40 19.22 1.98
CA GLN A 228 15.68 20.66 1.83
C GLN A 228 17.18 20.94 1.66
N ARG A 229 18.04 20.21 2.39
CA ARG A 229 19.48 20.28 2.19
C ARG A 229 19.87 19.94 0.75
N LYS A 230 19.33 18.83 0.22
CA LYS A 230 19.58 18.41 -1.16
C LYS A 230 19.02 19.41 -2.18
N LYS A 231 17.83 19.94 -1.92
CA LYS A 231 17.20 20.98 -2.76
C LYS A 231 18.08 22.21 -2.88
N LYS A 232 18.57 22.74 -1.76
CA LYS A 232 19.49 23.89 -1.73
C LYS A 232 20.76 23.63 -2.54
N MET A 233 21.39 22.45 -2.37
CA MET A 233 22.58 22.08 -3.15
C MET A 233 22.31 22.02 -4.66
N MET A 234 21.11 21.63 -5.08
CA MET A 234 20.72 21.59 -6.49
C MET A 234 20.41 22.99 -7.04
N GLU A 235 19.83 23.87 -6.24
CA GLU A 235 19.52 25.27 -6.62
C GLU A 235 20.79 26.13 -6.78
N GLU A 236 21.85 25.83 -6.03
CA GLU A 236 23.16 26.49 -6.15
C GLU A 236 23.84 26.20 -7.50
N ARG A 237 23.49 25.10 -8.17
CA ARG A 237 23.94 24.79 -9.54
C ARG A 237 23.14 25.67 -10.50
N LYS A 238 23.75 26.71 -11.06
CA LYS A 238 23.18 27.80 -11.89
C LYS A 238 22.21 27.38 -13.03
N ASN A 239 21.07 26.79 -12.70
CA ASN A 239 20.00 26.40 -13.60
C ASN A 239 18.80 27.34 -13.42
N ARG A 240 18.21 27.82 -14.51
CA ARG A 240 17.07 28.78 -14.48
C ARG A 240 15.72 28.11 -14.21
N ALA A 241 15.64 26.78 -14.28
CA ALA A 241 14.40 26.03 -14.09
C ALA A 241 14.20 25.61 -12.63
N PRO A 242 12.95 25.44 -12.17
CA PRO A 242 12.68 24.83 -10.86
C PRO A 242 13.34 23.46 -10.74
N VAL A 243 14.07 23.24 -9.65
CA VAL A 243 14.77 21.96 -9.40
C VAL A 243 13.82 20.84 -8.96
N SER A 244 12.58 21.18 -8.61
CA SER A 244 11.58 20.25 -8.11
C SER A 244 10.28 20.29 -8.89
N GLN A 245 9.58 19.16 -8.91
CA GLN A 245 8.26 19.00 -9.51
C GLN A 245 7.33 18.22 -8.58
N ARG A 246 6.04 18.53 -8.66
CA ARG A 246 4.99 17.74 -8.00
C ARG A 246 4.66 16.54 -8.88
N LEU A 247 4.85 15.33 -8.36
CA LEU A 247 4.62 14.08 -9.07
C LEU A 247 3.87 13.07 -8.20
N PHE A 248 3.42 11.98 -8.83
CA PHE A 248 2.58 10.96 -8.20
C PHE A 248 3.19 9.58 -8.30
N GLN A 249 2.94 8.74 -7.30
CA GLN A 249 3.30 7.33 -7.31
C GLN A 249 2.20 6.51 -6.63
N GLN A 250 1.72 5.47 -7.30
CA GLN A 250 0.87 4.47 -6.66
C GLN A 250 1.76 3.51 -5.85
N VAL A 251 1.34 3.22 -4.62
CA VAL A 251 2.11 2.38 -3.69
C VAL A 251 1.18 1.30 -3.12
N PRO A 252 1.56 0.01 -3.11
CA PRO A 252 0.76 -1.02 -2.45
C PRO A 252 0.59 -0.74 -0.96
N HIS A 253 -0.57 -1.07 -0.39
CA HIS A 253 -0.93 -0.75 1.01
C HIS A 253 0.19 -1.10 2.00
N GLN A 254 0.78 -2.29 1.85
CA GLN A 254 1.81 -2.81 2.75
C GLN A 254 3.06 -1.91 2.85
N PHE A 255 3.35 -1.08 1.86
CA PHE A 255 4.51 -0.18 1.85
C PHE A 255 4.17 1.26 2.27
N CYS A 256 2.89 1.63 2.36
CA CYS A 256 2.46 3.01 2.64
C CYS A 256 3.07 3.55 3.95
N GLU A 257 3.12 2.74 5.01
CA GLU A 257 3.72 3.16 6.27
C GLU A 257 5.22 3.43 6.16
N VAL A 258 5.94 2.58 5.42
CA VAL A 258 7.38 2.74 5.16
C VAL A 258 7.64 4.04 4.39
N VAL A 259 6.81 4.37 3.39
CA VAL A 259 6.95 5.65 2.65
C VAL A 259 6.83 6.85 3.58
N CYS A 260 5.86 6.85 4.49
CA CYS A 260 5.69 7.93 5.47
C CYS A 260 6.89 8.06 6.41
N ARG A 261 7.51 6.94 6.78
CA ARG A 261 8.63 6.87 7.74
C ARG A 261 9.98 7.23 7.15
N VAL A 262 10.28 6.66 5.99
CA VAL A 262 11.64 6.68 5.40
C VAL A 262 11.70 7.22 3.98
N GLY A 263 10.57 7.71 3.46
CA GLY A 263 10.46 8.16 2.09
C GLY A 263 10.45 7.01 1.09
N PHE A 264 10.53 7.38 -0.19
CA PHE A 264 10.30 6.44 -1.27
C PHE A 264 11.47 5.45 -1.47
N GLN A 265 11.13 4.18 -1.71
CA GLN A 265 12.09 3.11 -1.95
C GLN A 265 11.90 2.49 -3.33
N ARG A 266 13.01 2.13 -3.98
CA ARG A 266 12.99 1.44 -5.28
C ARG A 266 12.27 0.09 -5.24
N MET A 267 12.26 -0.57 -4.09
CA MET A 267 11.83 -1.97 -3.99
C MET A 267 10.40 -2.19 -4.47
N TYR A 268 9.44 -1.30 -4.21
CA TYR A 268 8.05 -1.45 -4.67
C TYR A 268 7.73 -0.55 -5.87
N SER A 269 8.69 0.25 -6.32
CA SER A 269 8.50 1.28 -7.34
C SER A 269 8.87 0.82 -8.74
N VAL A 270 9.71 -0.20 -8.85
CA VAL A 270 10.26 -0.66 -10.13
C VAL A 270 9.19 -1.46 -10.87
N PRO A 271 8.76 -1.04 -12.08
CA PRO A 271 7.86 -1.82 -12.92
C PRO A 271 8.47 -3.18 -13.30
N HIS A 272 7.65 -4.16 -13.68
CA HIS A 272 8.15 -5.47 -14.15
C HIS A 272 9.14 -5.39 -15.32
N ASP A 273 9.00 -4.37 -16.17
CA ASP A 273 9.94 -4.06 -17.25
C ASP A 273 10.49 -2.63 -17.06
N PRO A 274 11.59 -2.46 -16.30
CA PRO A 274 12.11 -1.14 -15.96
C PRO A 274 12.92 -0.53 -17.11
N LYS A 275 12.21 0.08 -18.05
CA LYS A 275 12.78 0.71 -19.26
C LYS A 275 13.82 1.80 -18.98
N TYR A 276 13.74 2.45 -17.82
CA TYR A 276 14.55 3.63 -17.48
C TYR A 276 15.46 3.38 -16.26
N GLY A 277 15.77 2.11 -16.00
CA GLY A 277 16.70 1.69 -14.95
C GLY A 277 16.03 1.38 -13.60
N PRO A 278 16.73 0.72 -12.67
CA PRO A 278 16.17 0.30 -11.38
C PRO A 278 16.14 1.43 -10.34
N GLY A 279 15.44 2.52 -10.64
CA GLY A 279 15.23 3.67 -9.75
C GLY A 279 13.83 3.71 -9.11
N ILE A 280 13.45 4.90 -8.65
CA ILE A 280 12.14 5.21 -8.07
C ILE A 280 11.36 6.04 -9.10
N TYR A 281 10.27 5.46 -9.59
CA TYR A 281 9.45 5.94 -10.69
C TYR A 281 8.29 6.80 -10.19
N PHE A 282 8.17 7.99 -10.76
CA PHE A 282 7.05 8.89 -10.54
C PHE A 282 6.41 9.26 -11.87
N THR A 283 5.12 9.55 -11.84
CA THR A 283 4.38 10.05 -13.01
C THR A 283 3.84 11.45 -12.75
N LYS A 284 3.85 12.27 -13.79
CA LYS A 284 3.15 13.56 -13.82
C LYS A 284 1.65 13.39 -14.09
N ASN A 285 1.28 12.29 -14.76
CA ASN A 285 -0.05 12.05 -15.28
C ASN A 285 -0.81 11.02 -14.43
N LEU A 286 -1.84 11.47 -13.71
CA LEU A 286 -2.71 10.62 -12.88
C LEU A 286 -3.50 9.57 -13.69
N LYS A 287 -3.79 9.84 -14.98
CA LYS A 287 -4.48 8.86 -15.84
C LYS A 287 -3.64 7.60 -16.04
N ASN A 288 -2.31 7.73 -16.07
CA ASN A 288 -1.42 6.59 -16.19
C ASN A 288 -1.59 5.64 -15.00
N LEU A 289 -1.74 6.17 -13.77
CA LEU A 289 -2.01 5.36 -12.57
C LEU A 289 -3.36 4.63 -12.66
N ALA A 290 -4.42 5.35 -13.04
CA ALA A 290 -5.76 4.76 -13.20
C ALA A 290 -5.78 3.62 -14.25
N SER A 291 -4.99 3.75 -15.32
CA SER A 291 -4.88 2.75 -16.39
C SER A 291 -4.09 1.50 -16.00
N GLN A 292 -3.05 1.64 -15.16
CA GLN A 292 -2.26 0.52 -14.67
C GLN A 292 -3.11 -0.40 -13.79
N PHE A 293 -3.97 0.19 -12.94
CA PHE A 293 -4.87 -0.56 -12.07
C PHE A 293 -5.91 -1.39 -12.84
N LYS A 294 -6.42 -0.89 -13.98
CA LYS A 294 -7.38 -1.65 -14.82
C LYS A 294 -6.80 -2.96 -15.36
N LYS A 295 -5.46 -3.07 -15.44
CA LYS A 295 -4.75 -4.24 -15.98
C LYS A 295 -4.45 -5.30 -14.91
N THR A 296 -4.34 -4.89 -13.64
CA THR A 296 -4.18 -5.80 -12.50
C THR A 296 -5.56 -6.30 -12.07
N SER A 297 -5.83 -7.60 -12.23
CA SER A 297 -7.11 -8.20 -11.88
C SER A 297 -7.53 -7.84 -10.45
N ALA A 298 -8.74 -7.29 -10.35
CA ALA A 298 -9.40 -6.76 -9.18
C ALA A 298 -9.16 -7.60 -7.92
N THR A 299 -8.36 -7.07 -7.00
CA THR A 299 -8.17 -7.68 -5.68
C THR A 299 -8.19 -6.63 -4.58
N ASP A 300 -7.53 -5.48 -4.79
CA ASP A 300 -7.53 -4.40 -3.81
C ASP A 300 -8.63 -3.40 -4.16
N LYS A 301 -9.59 -3.21 -3.24
CA LYS A 301 -10.69 -2.25 -3.44
C LYS A 301 -10.21 -0.81 -3.37
N LEU A 302 -9.08 -0.57 -2.70
CA LEU A 302 -8.53 0.74 -2.42
C LEU A 302 -7.25 0.97 -3.22
N ILE A 303 -7.08 2.19 -3.70
CA ILE A 303 -5.91 2.66 -4.45
C ILE A 303 -5.23 3.71 -3.59
N TYR A 304 -3.93 3.53 -3.35
CA TYR A 304 -3.12 4.42 -2.55
C TYR A 304 -2.13 5.17 -3.44
N VAL A 305 -2.30 6.48 -3.58
CA VAL A 305 -1.47 7.34 -4.41
C VAL A 305 -0.79 8.38 -3.54
N PHE A 306 0.54 8.38 -3.53
CA PHE A 306 1.30 9.46 -2.93
C PHE A 306 1.46 10.61 -3.92
N GLU A 307 1.23 11.83 -3.43
CA GLU A 307 1.66 13.08 -4.04
C GLU A 307 2.96 13.52 -3.35
N ALA A 308 3.98 13.79 -4.15
CA ALA A 308 5.31 14.11 -3.65
C ALA A 308 5.89 15.34 -4.35
N GLU A 309 6.72 16.08 -3.62
CA GLU A 309 7.67 16.99 -4.23
C GLU A 309 8.95 16.21 -4.55
N VAL A 310 9.35 16.21 -5.81
CA VAL A 310 10.47 15.42 -6.32
C VAL A 310 11.53 16.34 -6.94
N LEU A 311 12.76 16.23 -6.46
CA LEU A 311 13.94 16.93 -6.99
C LEU A 311 14.40 16.28 -8.30
N THR A 312 13.77 16.69 -9.40
CA THR A 312 14.03 16.19 -10.75
C THR A 312 15.26 16.85 -11.37
N GLY A 313 15.56 18.10 -11.00
CA GLY A 313 16.74 18.84 -11.45
C GLY A 313 16.94 18.79 -12.97
N SER A 314 18.20 18.63 -13.38
CA SER A 314 18.53 18.31 -14.75
C SER A 314 18.23 16.85 -15.05
N PHE A 315 17.66 16.56 -16.23
CA PHE A 315 17.31 15.19 -16.62
C PHE A 315 17.71 14.89 -18.05
N CYS A 316 17.89 13.60 -18.34
CA CYS A 316 18.11 13.06 -19.68
C CYS A 316 17.20 11.86 -19.93
N GLU A 317 17.19 11.35 -21.15
CA GLU A 317 16.48 10.12 -21.48
C GLU A 317 17.03 8.94 -20.67
N GLY A 318 16.13 8.12 -20.13
CA GLY A 318 16.46 6.93 -19.36
C GLY A 318 16.72 5.71 -20.23
N HIS A 319 17.53 4.80 -19.70
CA HIS A 319 17.86 3.51 -20.30
C HIS A 319 17.82 2.42 -19.23
N GLN A 320 17.51 1.19 -19.63
CA GLN A 320 17.32 0.04 -18.73
C GLN A 320 18.55 -0.25 -17.84
N LEU A 321 19.74 0.08 -18.33
CA LEU A 321 21.01 -0.13 -17.64
C LEU A 321 21.42 1.02 -16.71
N ASN A 322 20.63 2.10 -16.62
CA ASN A 322 20.95 3.22 -15.72
C ASN A 322 20.79 2.81 -14.26
N ILE A 323 21.91 2.58 -13.55
CA ILE A 323 21.93 2.42 -12.09
C ILE A 323 22.02 3.77 -11.35
N VAL A 324 22.46 4.79 -12.07
CA VAL A 324 22.49 6.21 -11.69
C VAL A 324 22.23 7.05 -12.95
N PRO A 325 21.83 8.32 -12.83
CA PRO A 325 21.70 9.19 -14.00
C PRO A 325 23.05 9.33 -14.73
N PRO A 326 23.06 9.38 -16.06
CA PRO A 326 24.27 9.62 -16.87
C PRO A 326 25.00 10.91 -16.52
N ARG A 327 26.30 10.95 -16.82
CA ARG A 327 27.14 12.16 -16.74
C ARG A 327 26.72 13.18 -17.79
N LEU A 328 26.88 14.47 -17.49
CA LEU A 328 26.55 15.56 -18.43
C LEU A 328 27.43 15.53 -19.69
N SER A 329 28.66 15.02 -19.56
CA SER A 329 29.58 14.73 -20.65
C SER A 329 30.61 13.70 -20.19
N THR A 330 31.41 13.15 -21.12
CA THR A 330 32.44 12.15 -20.82
C THR A 330 33.45 12.62 -19.76
N ASP A 331 33.77 13.92 -19.76
CA ASP A 331 34.75 14.54 -18.86
C ASP A 331 34.11 15.27 -17.66
N ALA A 332 32.78 15.36 -17.61
CA ALA A 332 32.09 16.03 -16.51
C ALA A 332 32.14 15.19 -15.23
N ILE A 333 32.42 15.87 -14.11
CA ILE A 333 32.24 15.32 -12.76
C ILE A 333 30.74 15.24 -12.43
N ASP A 334 29.97 16.21 -12.95
CA ASP A 334 28.54 16.31 -12.71
C ASP A 334 27.73 15.34 -13.58
N SER A 335 26.73 14.73 -12.95
CA SER A 335 25.72 13.90 -13.60
C SER A 335 24.38 14.60 -13.61
N HIS A 336 23.48 14.13 -14.47
CA HIS A 336 22.07 14.48 -14.37
C HIS A 336 21.52 14.12 -12.98
N ASP A 337 20.41 14.74 -12.60
CA ASP A 337 19.78 14.52 -11.30
C ASP A 337 18.69 13.45 -11.35
N SER A 338 18.08 13.25 -12.53
CA SER A 338 17.08 12.22 -12.80
C SER A 338 17.11 11.77 -14.28
N VAL A 339 16.35 10.72 -14.60
CA VAL A 339 16.10 10.32 -15.99
C VAL A 339 14.61 10.31 -16.30
N VAL A 340 14.24 10.49 -17.56
CA VAL A 340 12.85 10.59 -18.03
C VAL A 340 12.55 9.67 -19.20
N ASP A 341 11.26 9.47 -19.47
CA ASP A 341 10.77 8.74 -20.65
C ASP A 341 10.93 9.53 -21.96
N ASN A 342 10.69 10.84 -21.93
CA ASN A 342 10.85 11.71 -23.09
C ASN A 342 11.33 13.09 -22.66
N VAL A 343 12.49 13.54 -23.15
CA VAL A 343 13.09 14.82 -22.74
C VAL A 343 12.25 16.04 -23.16
N SER A 344 11.55 15.96 -24.30
CA SER A 344 10.73 17.05 -24.81
C SER A 344 9.39 17.21 -24.07
N SER A 345 8.80 16.11 -23.60
CA SER A 345 7.56 16.10 -22.84
C SER A 345 7.55 14.95 -21.83
N PRO A 346 8.25 15.10 -20.69
CA PRO A 346 8.40 14.03 -19.72
C PRO A 346 7.08 13.77 -18.98
N GLU A 347 6.60 12.52 -19.04
CA GLU A 347 5.49 12.05 -18.20
C GLU A 347 5.98 11.23 -17.02
N THR A 348 7.09 10.49 -17.21
CA THR A 348 7.69 9.63 -16.21
C THR A 348 9.05 10.17 -15.80
N PHE A 349 9.28 10.27 -14.49
CA PHE A 349 10.57 10.64 -13.92
C PHE A 349 11.10 9.51 -13.04
N VAL A 350 12.40 9.23 -13.14
CA VAL A 350 13.07 8.22 -12.33
C VAL A 350 14.23 8.87 -11.58
N ILE A 351 14.14 8.80 -10.25
CA ILE A 351 15.21 9.23 -9.33
C ILE A 351 15.92 8.02 -8.73
N PHE A 352 17.16 8.20 -8.28
CA PHE A 352 17.98 7.10 -7.75
C PHE A 352 18.31 7.22 -6.26
N SER A 353 17.76 8.24 -5.59
CA SER A 353 17.93 8.46 -4.15
C SER A 353 16.58 8.77 -3.49
N GLY A 354 16.23 8.06 -2.42
CA GLY A 354 14.98 8.31 -1.68
C GLY A 354 14.87 9.72 -1.10
N THR A 355 16.01 10.36 -0.79
CA THR A 355 16.06 11.76 -0.31
C THR A 355 15.75 12.81 -1.38
N GLN A 356 15.59 12.42 -2.65
CA GLN A 356 15.13 13.32 -3.72
C GLN A 356 13.61 13.46 -3.78
N ALA A 357 12.85 12.75 -2.94
CA ALA A 357 11.39 12.84 -2.95
C ALA A 357 10.84 12.97 -1.54
N MET A 358 10.04 14.02 -1.33
CA MET A 358 9.32 14.26 -0.10
C MET A 358 7.83 13.91 -0.31
N PRO A 359 7.30 12.87 0.34
CA PRO A 359 5.87 12.59 0.31
C PRO A 359 5.12 13.70 1.06
N GLN A 360 4.13 14.32 0.42
CA GLN A 360 3.35 15.42 1.00
C GLN A 360 1.94 14.97 1.39
N TYR A 361 1.31 14.19 0.52
CA TYR A 361 -0.05 13.70 0.73
C TYR A 361 -0.18 12.23 0.32
N LEU A 362 -0.99 11.48 1.07
CA LEU A 362 -1.51 10.19 0.68
C LEU A 362 -2.99 10.33 0.31
N TRP A 363 -3.30 10.02 -0.95
CA TRP A 363 -4.64 9.96 -1.49
C TRP A 363 -5.11 8.51 -1.48
N THR A 364 -6.17 8.23 -0.73
CA THR A 364 -6.86 6.93 -0.75
C THR A 364 -8.08 7.04 -1.64
N CYS A 365 -8.14 6.23 -2.69
CA CYS A 365 -9.14 6.30 -3.75
C CYS A 365 -9.81 4.94 -4.00
N THR A 366 -10.92 4.98 -4.72
CA THR A 366 -11.53 3.84 -5.42
C THR A 366 -11.58 4.14 -6.91
N GLN A 367 -11.65 3.11 -7.75
CA GLN A 367 -11.88 3.31 -9.18
C GLN A 367 -13.37 3.48 -9.44
N ASP A 368 -13.75 4.50 -10.22
CA ASP A 368 -15.12 4.61 -10.69
C ASP A 368 -15.41 3.48 -11.69
N HIS A 369 -16.31 2.57 -11.33
CA HIS A 369 -16.87 1.61 -12.27
C HIS A 369 -17.78 2.37 -13.24
N VAL A 370 -17.23 2.83 -14.36
CA VAL A 370 -18.07 3.05 -15.55
C VAL A 370 -18.47 1.66 -16.03
N GLY A 371 -19.73 1.27 -15.77
CA GLY A 371 -20.29 0.05 -16.34
C GLY A 371 -20.20 0.09 -17.86
N PRO A 372 -20.15 -1.06 -18.55
CA PRO A 372 -20.22 -1.07 -20.01
C PRO A 372 -21.48 -0.32 -20.45
N GLU A 373 -21.30 0.67 -21.30
CA GLU A 373 -22.39 1.49 -21.84
C GLU A 373 -23.41 0.59 -22.54
N ASP A 374 -24.62 0.51 -21.98
CA ASP A 374 -25.81 0.04 -22.70
C ASP A 374 -26.11 1.05 -23.81
N TYR A 375 -25.52 0.83 -24.99
CA TYR A 375 -26.05 1.37 -26.24
C TYR A 375 -27.37 0.67 -26.54
N SER A 376 -28.45 1.13 -25.91
CA SER A 376 -29.80 0.85 -26.37
C SER A 376 -30.34 2.08 -27.07
N LEU A 377 -30.56 1.91 -28.38
CA LEU A 377 -31.15 2.87 -29.31
C LEU A 377 -32.39 3.55 -28.73
N GLY A 378 -32.50 4.85 -29.00
CA GLY A 378 -33.61 5.67 -28.56
C GLY A 378 -34.97 5.24 -29.12
N GLN A 379 -36.00 5.62 -28.37
CA GLN A 379 -37.26 6.10 -28.92
C GLN A 379 -37.91 7.06 -27.90
N MET A 380 -38.38 8.19 -28.44
CA MET A 380 -39.01 9.30 -27.74
C MET A 380 -40.48 9.01 -27.37
N LEU A 381 -40.92 9.75 -26.33
CA LEU A 381 -42.29 10.21 -25.99
C LEU A 381 -43.22 9.25 -25.20
N PRO A 382 -44.23 9.79 -24.48
CA PRO A 382 -44.20 10.93 -23.56
C PRO A 382 -44.84 10.60 -22.19
N SER A 383 -44.62 11.46 -21.21
CA SER A 383 -45.33 11.51 -19.92
C SER A 383 -46.85 11.67 -20.07
N PRO A 384 -47.65 11.09 -19.16
CA PRO A 384 -48.80 11.82 -18.64
C PRO A 384 -48.95 11.78 -17.11
N GLN A 385 -49.62 12.83 -16.65
CA GLN A 385 -49.98 13.21 -15.29
C GLN A 385 -51.02 12.27 -14.64
N GLU A 386 -51.05 12.33 -13.29
CA GLU A 386 -52.22 12.31 -12.40
C GLU A 386 -53.51 11.63 -12.90
N LEU A 387 -53.97 10.57 -12.23
CA LEU A 387 -55.27 10.53 -11.56
C LEU A 387 -55.51 9.16 -10.90
N GLY A 388 -55.68 9.13 -9.58
CA GLY A 388 -56.23 7.97 -8.89
C GLY A 388 -57.72 7.79 -9.22
N LYS A 389 -58.16 6.53 -9.37
CA LYS A 389 -59.49 6.05 -8.95
C LYS A 389 -59.60 4.52 -9.09
N ARG A 390 -60.13 3.92 -8.01
CA ARG A 390 -60.71 2.56 -7.90
C ARG A 390 -61.59 2.20 -9.09
N PHE A 391 -61.65 0.92 -9.45
CA PHE A 391 -62.92 0.16 -9.56
C PHE A 391 -62.69 -1.34 -9.31
N VAL A 392 -63.69 -1.97 -8.69
CA VAL A 392 -63.78 -3.39 -8.35
C VAL A 392 -64.86 -4.03 -9.23
N SER A 393 -64.69 -5.33 -9.47
CA SER A 393 -65.70 -6.37 -9.68
C SER A 393 -65.99 -6.81 -11.12
N GLY A 394 -66.01 -8.13 -11.28
CA GLY A 394 -66.38 -8.88 -12.47
C GLY A 394 -66.01 -10.35 -12.30
N SER A 395 -66.78 -11.09 -11.50
CA SER A 395 -66.75 -12.56 -11.45
C SER A 395 -67.11 -13.16 -12.82
N PRO A 396 -66.81 -14.45 -13.04
CA PRO A 396 -67.94 -15.38 -13.16
C PRO A 396 -67.77 -16.72 -12.41
N VAL A 397 -68.85 -17.09 -11.70
CA VAL A 397 -69.54 -18.42 -11.60
C VAL A 397 -68.68 -19.60 -11.08
N ASP A 398 -69.05 -20.34 -10.02
CA ASP A 398 -70.38 -20.73 -9.49
C ASP A 398 -70.79 -20.11 -8.14
#